data_AF-A0A931PQQ0-F1
#
_entry.id   AF-A0A931PQQ0-F1
#
_cell.length_a   1.000
_cell.length_b   1.000
_cell.length_c   1.000
_cell.angle_alpha   90.00
_cell.angle_beta   90.00
_cell.angle_gamma   90.00
#
_symmetry.space_group_name_H-M   'P 1'
#
loop_
_entity.id
_entity.type
_entity.pdbx_description
1 polymer ?
#
loop_
_entity_poly.entity_id
_entity_poly.type
_entity_poly.pdbx_seq_one_letter_code
_entity_poly.pdbx_strand_id
1 'polypeptide(L)'
;MSPNLEFKFDYYAILSHATESRVLMLSGENGWVLPQFALSERYFWQEVNHVNQVMKDRFGILVTTLRCTRTNYDRQISRVVKVYAMENHDPDWVPPTRGRWVNRDELDDLELAVPEQRQLLEEWFTWMAEAGSSKLRVPWFKQGWFNLATAWIEDQLNRQGFELIGSIEQLRSWQRSSLLRAKTNAGDFYFKAVPKMFAHEPALTKTLAEKYPENFPEVIAVDAQRHFMLMKSADGQTWDDVTEIKLWENALSTYAQIQIDLAKQGRWCMKANQE
;
A
#
# COMPACT_ATOMS: atom_id res chain seq x y z
N MET A 1 -27.70 -15.41 16.58
CA MET A 1 -26.57 -15.81 15.72
C MET A 1 -27.08 -15.83 14.29
N SER A 2 -26.83 -14.77 13.52
CA SER A 2 -27.15 -14.78 12.09
C SER A 2 -26.25 -15.81 11.40
N PRO A 3 -26.75 -16.59 10.43
CA PRO A 3 -25.91 -17.49 9.65
C PRO A 3 -24.76 -16.66 9.06
N ASN A 4 -23.53 -17.17 9.16
CA ASN A 4 -22.35 -16.56 8.54
C ASN A 4 -22.64 -16.39 7.04
N LEU A 5 -23.07 -15.20 6.62
CA LEU A 5 -23.19 -14.84 5.23
C LEU A 5 -21.78 -14.89 4.64
N GLU A 6 -21.53 -15.86 3.78
CA GLU A 6 -20.24 -16.01 3.11
C GLU A 6 -20.08 -14.86 2.12
N PHE A 7 -19.28 -13.86 2.52
CA PHE A 7 -19.02 -12.70 1.67
C PHE A 7 -18.16 -13.08 0.48
N LYS A 8 -18.54 -12.63 -0.72
CA LYS A 8 -17.69 -12.68 -1.91
C LYS A 8 -16.94 -11.36 -2.09
N PHE A 9 -15.63 -11.44 -2.27
CA PHE A 9 -14.77 -10.29 -2.50
C PHE A 9 -14.30 -10.29 -3.95
N ASP A 10 -14.83 -9.38 -4.75
CA ASP A 10 -14.46 -9.20 -6.15
C ASP A 10 -13.50 -8.02 -6.30
N TYR A 11 -12.49 -8.23 -7.12
CA TYR A 11 -11.40 -7.31 -7.36
C TYR A 11 -11.34 -7.00 -8.85
N TYR A 12 -11.20 -5.72 -9.18
CA TYR A 12 -10.88 -5.26 -10.52
C TYR A 12 -9.57 -4.48 -10.50
N ALA A 13 -8.74 -4.66 -11.52
CA ALA A 13 -7.47 -3.98 -11.67
C ALA A 13 -7.52 -3.01 -12.85
N ILE A 14 -7.35 -1.71 -12.58
CA ILE A 14 -7.01 -0.73 -13.60
C ILE A 14 -5.49 -0.81 -13.78
N LEU A 15 -5.05 -1.74 -14.63
CA LEU A 15 -3.64 -1.91 -14.96
C LEU A 15 -3.26 -0.91 -16.05
N SER A 16 -2.38 0.03 -15.72
CA SER A 16 -1.88 1.03 -16.67
C SER A 16 -0.75 0.45 -17.52
N HIS A 17 -0.66 0.87 -18.78
CA HIS A 17 0.53 0.63 -19.60
C HIS A 17 1.76 1.27 -18.93
N ALA A 18 2.94 0.67 -19.12
CA ALA A 18 4.16 1.12 -18.45
C ALA A 18 4.56 2.56 -18.84
N THR A 19 4.29 2.95 -20.08
CA THR A 19 4.75 4.23 -20.65
C THR A 19 3.68 5.04 -21.37
N GLU A 20 2.52 4.46 -21.66
CA GLU A 20 1.50 5.08 -22.50
C GLU A 20 0.23 5.34 -21.67
N SER A 21 -0.57 6.32 -22.07
CA SER A 21 -1.88 6.56 -21.44
C SER A 21 -2.91 5.54 -21.94
N ARG A 22 -2.74 4.28 -21.52
CA ARG A 22 -3.60 3.15 -21.86
C ARG A 22 -3.83 2.27 -20.65
N VAL A 23 -4.95 1.54 -20.65
CA VAL A 23 -5.32 0.56 -19.62
C VAL A 23 -5.59 -0.80 -20.26
N LEU A 24 -5.31 -1.88 -19.53
CA LEU A 24 -5.61 -3.23 -20.00
C LEU A 24 -7.11 -3.50 -19.92
N MET A 25 -7.70 -3.94 -21.02
CA MET A 25 -9.06 -4.48 -21.08
C MET A 25 -9.03 -5.92 -21.58
N LEU A 26 -9.88 -6.77 -21.01
CA LEU A 26 -10.05 -8.16 -21.41
C LEU A 26 -11.41 -8.36 -22.08
N SER A 27 -11.48 -9.14 -23.15
CA SER A 27 -12.74 -9.50 -23.80
C SER A 27 -13.48 -10.55 -22.96
N GLY A 28 -14.69 -10.21 -22.49
CA GLY A 28 -15.63 -11.12 -21.85
C GLY A 28 -16.80 -11.49 -22.77
N GLU A 29 -17.71 -12.33 -22.28
CA GLU A 29 -18.90 -12.77 -23.04
C GLU A 29 -19.86 -11.59 -23.34
N ASN A 30 -19.91 -10.61 -22.45
CA ASN A 30 -20.84 -9.46 -22.51
C ASN A 30 -20.12 -8.14 -22.82
N GLY A 31 -18.96 -8.19 -23.46
CA GLY A 31 -18.14 -7.00 -23.76
C GLY A 31 -16.82 -6.97 -23.00
N TRP A 32 -16.15 -5.82 -23.03
CA TRP A 32 -14.83 -5.61 -22.43
C TRP A 32 -14.92 -5.36 -20.92
N VAL A 33 -13.96 -5.88 -20.16
CA VAL A 33 -13.91 -5.75 -18.71
C VAL A 33 -12.48 -5.53 -18.22
N LEU A 34 -12.32 -4.81 -17.11
CA LEU A 34 -11.05 -4.77 -16.38
C LEU A 34 -10.62 -6.18 -15.95
N PRO A 35 -9.31 -6.49 -15.88
CA PRO A 35 -8.82 -7.70 -15.23
C PRO A 35 -9.46 -7.88 -13.86
N GLN A 36 -10.00 -9.08 -13.61
CA GLN A 36 -10.80 -9.36 -12.43
C GLN A 36 -10.46 -10.69 -11.78
N PHE A 37 -10.67 -10.77 -10.48
CA PHE A 37 -10.57 -12.00 -9.71
C PHE A 37 -11.42 -11.92 -8.44
N ALA A 38 -11.73 -13.07 -7.87
CA ALA A 38 -12.48 -13.19 -6.63
C ALA A 38 -11.66 -13.93 -5.57
N LEU A 39 -11.82 -13.53 -4.31
CA LEU A 39 -11.27 -14.19 -3.14
C LEU A 39 -12.38 -14.47 -2.12
N SER A 40 -12.22 -15.55 -1.35
CA SER A 40 -13.07 -15.87 -0.20
C SER A 40 -12.63 -15.17 1.09
N GLU A 41 -11.34 -14.87 1.19
CA GLU A 41 -10.75 -14.22 2.37
C GLU A 41 -10.94 -12.71 2.35
N ARG A 42 -11.22 -12.15 3.53
CA ARG A 42 -11.40 -10.73 3.74
C ARG A 42 -10.06 -10.06 4.04
N TYR A 43 -9.62 -9.21 3.12
CA TYR A 43 -8.54 -8.26 3.34
C TYR A 43 -9.08 -6.84 3.52
N PHE A 44 -8.43 -6.00 4.34
CA PHE A 44 -8.74 -4.57 4.30
C PHE A 44 -8.33 -3.98 2.95
N TRP A 45 -9.06 -2.97 2.48
CA TRP A 45 -8.84 -2.36 1.15
C TRP A 45 -7.44 -1.77 0.97
N GLN A 46 -6.75 -1.53 2.08
CA GLN A 46 -5.47 -0.85 2.13
C GLN A 46 -4.28 -1.82 2.13
N GLU A 47 -4.55 -3.12 2.34
CA GLU A 47 -3.59 -4.22 2.18
C GLU A 47 -3.59 -4.65 0.71
N VAL A 48 -2.41 -4.69 0.08
CA VAL A 48 -2.30 -4.78 -1.39
C VAL A 48 -1.37 -5.89 -1.87
N ASN A 49 -0.63 -6.54 -0.96
CA ASN A 49 0.27 -7.63 -1.30
C ASN A 49 -0.45 -8.77 -2.03
N HIS A 50 -1.62 -9.21 -1.52
CA HIS A 50 -2.40 -10.28 -2.12
C HIS A 50 -2.90 -9.93 -3.51
N VAL A 51 -3.27 -8.67 -3.75
CA VAL A 51 -3.70 -8.18 -5.06
C VAL A 51 -2.54 -8.23 -6.05
N ASN A 52 -1.37 -7.72 -5.67
CA ASN A 52 -0.17 -7.75 -6.52
C ASN A 52 0.26 -9.20 -6.81
N GLN A 53 0.19 -10.09 -5.81
CA GLN A 53 0.53 -11.50 -5.95
C GLN A 53 -0.41 -12.22 -6.93
N VAL A 54 -1.73 -11.96 -6.85
CA VAL A 54 -2.69 -12.52 -7.82
C VAL A 54 -2.39 -12.05 -9.25
N MET A 55 -2.01 -10.78 -9.43
CA MET A 55 -1.62 -10.27 -10.75
C MET A 55 -0.39 -11.00 -11.30
N LYS A 56 0.63 -11.21 -10.46
CA LYS A 56 1.81 -12.01 -10.82
C LYS A 56 1.44 -13.44 -11.19
N ASP A 57 0.67 -14.12 -10.35
CA ASP A 57 0.38 -15.55 -10.52
C ASP A 57 -0.56 -15.83 -11.69
N ARG A 58 -1.55 -14.97 -11.94
CA ARG A 58 -2.57 -15.18 -12.98
C ARG A 58 -2.23 -14.55 -14.31
N PHE A 59 -1.56 -13.41 -14.31
CA PHE A 59 -1.27 -12.64 -15.52
C PHE A 59 0.22 -12.60 -15.86
N GLY A 60 1.09 -13.16 -15.01
CA GLY A 60 2.54 -13.14 -15.24
C GLY A 60 3.15 -11.74 -15.19
N ILE A 61 2.49 -10.79 -14.53
CA ILE A 61 2.88 -9.38 -14.54
C ILE A 61 3.31 -8.91 -13.15
N LEU A 62 4.44 -8.21 -13.10
CA LEU A 62 4.91 -7.54 -11.88
C LEU A 62 4.26 -6.16 -11.78
N VAL A 63 3.53 -5.94 -10.70
CA VAL A 63 2.78 -4.70 -10.48
C VAL A 63 2.96 -4.18 -9.06
N THR A 64 2.76 -2.88 -8.91
CA THR A 64 2.48 -2.26 -7.62
C THR A 64 1.11 -1.62 -7.65
N THR A 65 0.42 -1.68 -6.53
CA THR A 65 -0.87 -1.01 -6.37
C THR A 65 -0.62 0.46 -6.01
N LEU A 66 -1.05 1.35 -6.89
CA LEU A 66 -1.00 2.79 -6.66
C LEU A 66 -2.05 3.17 -5.63
N ARG A 67 -3.33 2.84 -5.86
CA ARG A 67 -4.43 3.14 -4.92
C ARG A 67 -5.63 2.23 -5.13
N CYS A 68 -6.41 2.05 -4.06
CA CYS A 68 -7.81 1.63 -4.18
C CYS A 68 -8.64 2.82 -4.68
N THR A 69 -9.22 2.72 -5.88
CA THR A 69 -10.05 3.79 -6.48
C THR A 69 -11.49 3.71 -6.01
N ARG A 70 -11.99 2.50 -5.74
CA ARG A 70 -13.36 2.28 -5.27
C ARG A 70 -13.46 1.09 -4.34
N THR A 71 -14.31 1.21 -3.33
CA THR A 71 -14.80 0.09 -2.53
C THR A 71 -16.32 0.21 -2.47
N ASN A 72 -17.03 -0.80 -2.96
CA ASN A 72 -18.47 -0.91 -2.86
C ASN A 72 -18.82 -2.11 -1.99
N TYR A 73 -19.77 -1.93 -1.08
CA TYR A 73 -20.16 -2.95 -0.12
C TYR A 73 -21.67 -3.12 -0.17
N ASP A 74 -22.10 -4.27 -0.68
CA ASP A 74 -23.50 -4.64 -0.79
C ASP A 74 -23.84 -5.74 0.21
N ARG A 75 -24.58 -5.37 1.26
CA ARG A 75 -25.04 -6.32 2.28
C ARG A 75 -26.13 -7.25 1.80
N GLN A 76 -26.94 -6.83 0.84
CA GLN A 76 -28.10 -7.61 0.39
C GLN A 76 -27.64 -8.87 -0.33
N ILE A 77 -26.58 -8.76 -1.13
CA ILE A 77 -25.97 -9.89 -1.86
C ILE A 77 -24.64 -10.37 -1.26
N SER A 78 -24.28 -9.89 -0.07
CA SER A 78 -23.02 -10.22 0.63
C SER A 78 -21.79 -10.12 -0.27
N ARG A 79 -21.67 -9.00 -0.98
CA ARG A 79 -20.65 -8.77 -2.00
C ARG A 79 -19.86 -7.51 -1.71
N VAL A 80 -18.54 -7.61 -1.82
CA VAL A 80 -17.63 -6.47 -1.73
C VAL A 80 -16.88 -6.36 -3.04
N VAL A 81 -16.94 -5.19 -3.68
CA VAL A 81 -16.18 -4.90 -4.89
C VAL A 81 -15.10 -3.90 -4.55
N LYS A 82 -13.85 -4.20 -4.94
CA LYS A 82 -12.72 -3.28 -4.85
C LYS A 82 -12.11 -3.07 -6.21
N VAL A 83 -11.75 -1.83 -6.52
CA VAL A 83 -11.07 -1.47 -7.76
C VAL A 83 -9.73 -0.86 -7.40
N TYR A 84 -8.65 -1.42 -7.95
CA TYR A 84 -7.28 -1.01 -7.68
C TYR A 84 -6.62 -0.49 -8.94
N ALA A 85 -6.06 0.71 -8.88
CA ALA A 85 -5.19 1.22 -9.92
C ALA A 85 -3.76 0.74 -9.69
N MET A 86 -3.11 0.27 -10.75
CA MET A 86 -1.81 -0.40 -10.67
C MET A 86 -0.83 0.16 -11.68
N GLU A 87 0.43 0.14 -11.28
CA GLU A 87 1.59 0.40 -12.12
C GLU A 87 2.16 -0.93 -12.63
N ASN A 88 2.43 -0.98 -13.93
CA ASN A 88 3.13 -2.08 -14.58
C ASN A 88 4.66 -1.87 -14.50
N HIS A 89 5.40 -2.85 -13.99
CA HIS A 89 6.87 -2.82 -13.91
C HIS A 89 7.58 -3.57 -15.04
N ASP A 90 6.84 -4.16 -15.97
CA ASP A 90 7.38 -4.87 -17.13
C ASP A 90 6.89 -4.16 -18.42
N PRO A 91 7.72 -3.29 -19.02
CA PRO A 91 7.36 -2.55 -20.23
C PRO A 91 7.23 -3.45 -21.46
N ASP A 92 7.84 -4.64 -21.42
CA ASP A 92 7.80 -5.63 -22.50
C ASP A 92 6.66 -6.66 -22.30
N TRP A 93 5.92 -6.56 -21.18
CA TRP A 93 4.80 -7.42 -20.91
C TRP A 93 3.67 -7.22 -21.94
N VAL A 94 3.26 -8.34 -22.55
CA VAL A 94 2.21 -8.35 -23.58
C VAL A 94 0.89 -8.84 -22.96
N PRO A 95 -0.25 -8.17 -23.26
CA PRO A 95 -1.55 -8.66 -22.88
C PRO A 95 -1.79 -10.13 -23.27
N PRO A 96 -2.58 -10.89 -22.48
CA PRO A 96 -2.98 -12.25 -22.88
C PRO A 96 -3.78 -12.22 -24.19
N THR A 97 -3.99 -13.36 -24.85
CA THR A 97 -4.65 -13.46 -26.18
C THR A 97 -6.01 -12.75 -26.28
N ARG A 98 -6.73 -12.61 -25.17
CA ARG A 98 -8.03 -11.94 -25.07
C ARG A 98 -7.94 -10.54 -24.43
N GLY A 99 -6.75 -9.99 -24.31
CA GLY A 99 -6.47 -8.69 -23.73
C GLY A 99 -5.96 -7.71 -24.77
N ARG A 100 -6.30 -6.42 -24.61
CA ARG A 100 -5.70 -5.33 -25.38
C ARG A 100 -5.55 -4.07 -24.53
N TRP A 101 -4.62 -3.23 -24.94
CA TRP A 101 -4.51 -1.87 -24.42
C TRP A 101 -5.57 -0.98 -25.05
N VAL A 102 -6.23 -0.18 -24.21
CA VAL A 102 -7.29 0.75 -24.60
C VAL A 102 -6.91 2.14 -24.09
N ASN A 103 -7.01 3.15 -24.96
CA ASN A 103 -6.80 4.54 -24.58
C ASN A 103 -8.13 5.24 -24.24
N ARG A 104 -8.06 6.50 -23.80
CA ARG A 104 -9.24 7.29 -23.41
C ARG A 104 -10.25 7.48 -24.55
N ASP A 105 -9.78 7.78 -25.76
CA ASP A 105 -10.62 8.13 -26.90
C ASP A 105 -11.41 6.92 -27.41
N GLU A 106 -10.91 5.72 -27.15
CA GLU A 106 -11.59 4.46 -27.48
C GLU A 106 -12.71 4.10 -26.50
N LEU A 107 -12.83 4.77 -25.34
CA LEU A 107 -13.79 4.37 -24.32
C LEU A 107 -15.22 4.50 -24.82
N ASP A 108 -15.58 5.61 -25.46
CA ASP A 108 -16.97 5.92 -25.89
C ASP A 108 -17.60 4.81 -26.72
N ASP A 109 -16.82 4.21 -27.62
CA ASP A 109 -17.25 3.13 -28.50
C ASP A 109 -17.05 1.72 -27.89
N LEU A 110 -16.42 1.61 -26.72
CA LEU A 110 -16.13 0.33 -26.08
C LEU A 110 -17.36 -0.21 -25.35
N GLU A 111 -17.95 -1.29 -25.85
CA GLU A 111 -19.00 -2.02 -25.12
C GLU A 111 -18.40 -2.69 -23.88
N LEU A 112 -18.75 -2.19 -22.69
CA LEU A 112 -18.26 -2.68 -21.40
C LEU A 112 -19.23 -3.69 -20.79
N ALA A 113 -18.70 -4.84 -20.37
CA ALA A 113 -19.48 -5.86 -19.66
C ALA A 113 -19.99 -5.37 -18.28
N VAL A 114 -19.33 -4.36 -17.71
CA VAL A 114 -19.76 -3.66 -16.49
C VAL A 114 -19.81 -2.16 -16.82
N PRO A 115 -20.98 -1.61 -17.18
CA PRO A 115 -21.12 -0.23 -17.65
C PRO A 115 -20.56 0.81 -16.68
N GLU A 116 -20.64 0.57 -15.37
CA GLU A 116 -20.12 1.46 -14.32
C GLU A 116 -18.59 1.60 -14.35
N GLN A 117 -17.86 0.70 -15.04
CA GLN A 117 -16.42 0.83 -15.22
C GLN A 117 -16.04 2.01 -16.12
N ARG A 118 -16.96 2.49 -16.96
CA ARG A 118 -16.74 3.66 -17.83
C ARG A 118 -16.31 4.89 -17.03
N GLN A 119 -17.12 5.27 -16.05
CA GLN A 119 -16.83 6.41 -15.19
C GLN A 119 -15.50 6.22 -14.43
N LEU A 120 -15.21 5.00 -13.97
CA LEU A 120 -13.95 4.71 -13.27
C LEU A 120 -12.72 4.89 -14.17
N LEU A 121 -12.82 4.48 -15.43
CA LEU A 121 -11.76 4.62 -16.42
C LEU A 121 -11.57 6.09 -16.81
N GLU A 122 -12.64 6.85 -17.02
CA GLU A 122 -12.58 8.29 -17.29
C GLU A 122 -11.94 9.08 -16.14
N GLU A 123 -12.35 8.78 -14.90
CA GLU A 123 -11.73 9.34 -13.69
C GLU A 123 -10.25 8.97 -13.59
N TRP A 124 -9.88 7.74 -13.96
CA TRP A 124 -8.49 7.29 -13.98
C TRP A 124 -7.65 8.00 -15.05
N PHE A 125 -8.13 8.12 -16.28
CA PHE A 125 -7.41 8.84 -17.33
C PHE A 125 -7.26 10.33 -16.97
N THR A 126 -8.29 10.95 -16.40
CA THR A 126 -8.22 12.32 -15.90
C THR A 126 -7.17 12.42 -14.78
N TRP A 127 -7.17 11.46 -13.85
CA TRP A 127 -6.17 11.40 -12.80
C TRP A 127 -4.75 11.27 -13.38
N MET A 128 -4.52 10.41 -14.35
CA MET A 128 -3.19 10.26 -14.95
C MET A 128 -2.72 11.50 -15.72
N ALA A 129 -3.64 12.22 -16.38
CA ALA A 129 -3.32 13.42 -17.15
C ALA A 129 -3.02 14.66 -16.30
N GLU A 130 -3.62 14.77 -15.11
CA GLU A 130 -3.39 15.90 -14.21
C GLU A 130 -1.96 15.93 -13.64
N ALA A 131 -1.13 16.83 -14.17
CA ALA A 131 0.17 17.17 -13.60
C ALA A 131 -0.01 18.11 -12.37
N GLY A 132 -0.58 17.63 -11.27
CA GLY A 132 -1.04 18.54 -10.21
C GLY A 132 -1.07 18.02 -8.77
N SER A 133 -0.82 18.94 -7.83
CA SER A 133 -0.67 18.75 -6.38
C SER A 133 -2.00 18.60 -5.62
N SER A 134 -2.86 17.69 -6.06
CA SER A 134 -4.01 17.29 -5.24
C SER A 134 -3.52 16.78 -3.88
N LYS A 135 -4.12 17.25 -2.77
CA LYS A 135 -3.81 16.71 -1.42
C LYS A 135 -4.05 15.20 -1.31
N LEU A 136 -4.84 14.64 -2.23
CA LEU A 136 -5.10 13.21 -2.34
C LEU A 136 -3.98 12.45 -3.10
N ARG A 137 -3.07 13.15 -3.78
CA ARG A 137 -1.91 12.59 -4.48
C ARG A 137 -0.70 12.52 -3.58
N VAL A 138 -0.75 11.61 -2.62
CA VAL A 138 0.43 11.20 -1.86
C VAL A 138 1.50 10.62 -2.80
N PRO A 139 2.80 10.72 -2.46
CA PRO A 139 3.89 10.33 -3.37
C PRO A 139 3.76 8.91 -3.94
N TRP A 140 3.36 7.94 -3.13
CA TRP A 140 3.21 6.53 -3.52
C TRP A 140 2.00 6.21 -4.39
N PHE A 141 1.16 7.20 -4.72
CA PHE A 141 0.11 7.04 -5.74
C PHE A 141 0.61 7.38 -7.14
N LYS A 142 1.88 7.80 -7.29
CA LYS A 142 2.50 8.15 -8.56
C LYS A 142 3.32 6.98 -9.09
N GLN A 143 3.24 6.77 -10.40
CA GLN A 143 4.15 5.86 -11.11
C GLN A 143 5.60 6.26 -10.86
N GLY A 144 6.48 5.26 -10.76
CA GLY A 144 7.91 5.37 -10.50
C GLY A 144 8.27 5.52 -9.02
N TRP A 145 7.31 5.85 -8.15
CA TRP A 145 7.62 6.07 -6.73
C TRP A 145 8.09 4.79 -6.03
N PHE A 146 7.54 3.63 -6.39
CA PHE A 146 7.97 2.36 -5.79
C PHE A 146 9.45 2.05 -6.08
N ASN A 147 9.91 2.28 -7.31
CA ASN A 147 11.31 2.09 -7.69
C ASN A 147 12.23 3.08 -6.95
N LEU A 148 11.77 4.33 -6.76
CA LEU A 148 12.49 5.31 -5.95
C LEU A 148 12.61 4.86 -4.49
N ALA A 149 11.52 4.38 -3.89
CA ALA A 149 11.49 3.94 -2.51
C ALA A 149 12.34 2.68 -2.28
N THR A 150 12.26 1.70 -3.18
CA THR A 150 13.04 0.46 -3.11
C THR A 150 14.54 0.70 -3.28
N ALA A 151 14.95 1.56 -4.22
CA ALA A 151 16.34 1.97 -4.34
C ALA A 151 16.88 2.65 -3.07
N TRP A 152 16.05 3.47 -2.40
CA TRP A 152 16.41 4.06 -1.11
C TRP A 152 16.56 3.00 -0.01
N ILE A 153 15.63 2.03 0.08
CA ILE A 153 15.70 0.93 1.05
C ILE A 153 17.00 0.13 0.84
N GLU A 154 17.31 -0.25 -0.40
CA GLU A 154 18.51 -1.01 -0.76
C GLU A 154 19.79 -0.26 -0.38
N ASP A 155 19.89 1.04 -0.68
CA ASP A 155 21.03 1.87 -0.26
C ASP A 155 21.18 1.92 1.26
N GLN A 156 20.09 2.08 2.02
CA GLN A 156 20.16 2.10 3.48
C GLN A 156 20.55 0.74 4.07
N LEU A 157 20.03 -0.37 3.53
CA LEU A 157 20.40 -1.72 3.98
C LEU A 157 21.89 -2.01 3.70
N ASN A 158 22.36 -1.71 2.48
CA ASN A 158 23.75 -1.92 2.08
C ASN A 158 24.73 -1.13 2.95
N ARG A 159 24.41 0.14 3.30
CA ARG A 159 25.23 0.97 4.18
C ARG A 159 25.39 0.39 5.59
N GLN A 160 24.41 -0.40 6.05
CA GLN A 160 24.40 -1.04 7.35
C GLN A 160 24.90 -2.49 7.29
N GLY A 161 25.32 -2.98 6.12
CA GLY A 161 25.83 -4.34 5.94
C GLY A 161 24.75 -5.43 5.89
N PHE A 162 23.48 -5.07 5.66
CA PHE A 162 22.40 -6.03 5.50
C PHE A 162 22.21 -6.37 4.02
N GLU A 163 22.10 -7.66 3.72
CA GLU A 163 21.88 -8.16 2.36
C GLU A 163 20.40 -8.44 2.14
N LEU A 164 19.82 -7.86 1.10
CA LEU A 164 18.42 -8.09 0.70
C LEU A 164 18.25 -9.52 0.14
N ILE A 165 17.20 -10.21 0.58
CA ILE A 165 16.80 -11.54 0.11
C ILE A 165 15.51 -11.42 -0.70
N GLY A 166 15.62 -11.58 -2.01
CA GLY A 166 14.49 -11.50 -2.94
C GLY A 166 14.01 -10.06 -3.17
N SER A 167 12.77 -9.91 -3.65
CA SER A 167 12.18 -8.60 -3.95
C SER A 167 11.52 -7.97 -2.73
N ILE A 168 11.56 -6.64 -2.63
CA ILE A 168 10.80 -5.87 -1.64
C ILE A 168 9.30 -6.01 -1.91
N GLU A 169 8.53 -6.30 -0.87
CA GLU A 169 7.08 -6.53 -0.95
C GLU A 169 6.29 -5.28 -0.58
N GLN A 170 5.30 -4.90 -1.39
CA GLN A 170 4.35 -3.84 -1.05
C GLN A 170 3.21 -4.40 -0.18
N LEU A 171 3.22 -4.08 1.12
CA LEU A 171 2.20 -4.56 2.05
C LEU A 171 0.95 -3.69 2.01
N ARG A 172 1.13 -2.37 2.05
CA ARG A 172 0.03 -1.41 2.15
C ARG A 172 0.22 -0.19 1.26
N SER A 173 -0.88 0.31 0.71
CA SER A 173 -0.92 1.58 -0.03
C SER A 173 -2.26 2.30 0.20
N TRP A 174 -2.22 3.47 0.86
CA TRP A 174 -3.38 4.32 1.03
C TRP A 174 -3.02 5.78 1.36
N GLN A 175 -3.99 6.69 1.48
CA GLN A 175 -3.78 8.14 1.65
C GLN A 175 -3.01 8.57 2.91
N ARG A 176 -2.76 7.67 3.89
CA ARG A 176 -2.02 8.00 5.13
C ARG A 176 -0.66 7.32 5.21
N SER A 177 -0.39 6.29 4.42
CA SER A 177 0.95 5.70 4.35
C SER A 177 1.09 4.69 3.22
N SER A 178 2.34 4.43 2.84
CA SER A 178 2.75 3.18 2.19
C SER A 178 3.65 2.39 3.13
N LEU A 179 3.47 1.06 3.18
CA LEU A 179 4.29 0.13 3.97
C LEU A 179 4.88 -0.92 3.04
N LEU A 180 6.21 -1.03 3.04
CA LEU A 180 6.96 -2.03 2.28
C LEU A 180 7.75 -2.93 3.24
N ARG A 181 8.02 -4.16 2.82
CA ARG A 181 8.82 -5.13 3.58
C ARG A 181 10.02 -5.60 2.76
N ALA A 182 11.20 -5.49 3.34
CA ALA A 182 12.44 -6.01 2.82
C ALA A 182 12.89 -7.19 3.70
N LYS A 183 13.01 -8.39 3.11
CA LYS A 183 13.60 -9.54 3.81
C LYS A 183 15.11 -9.47 3.68
N THR A 184 15.85 -9.76 4.73
CA THR A 184 17.31 -9.70 4.71
C THR A 184 17.93 -10.91 5.42
N ASN A 185 19.26 -11.05 5.31
CA ASN A 185 20.03 -12.01 6.09
C ASN A 185 19.97 -11.78 7.62
N ALA A 186 19.45 -10.65 8.08
CA ALA A 186 19.30 -10.29 9.50
C ALA A 186 17.83 -10.14 9.94
N GLY A 187 16.89 -10.73 9.17
CA GLY A 187 15.45 -10.66 9.43
C GLY A 187 14.71 -9.66 8.54
N ASP A 188 13.46 -9.38 8.90
CA ASP A 188 12.60 -8.47 8.13
C ASP A 188 12.84 -7.00 8.53
N PHE A 189 12.80 -6.12 7.54
CA PHE A 189 12.82 -4.68 7.70
C PHE A 189 11.56 -4.08 7.08
N TYR A 190 11.00 -3.07 7.73
CA TYR A 190 9.78 -2.41 7.34
C TYR A 190 10.06 -0.95 7.00
N PHE A 191 9.77 -0.60 5.75
CA PHE A 191 9.80 0.77 5.29
C PHE A 191 8.41 1.38 5.40
N LYS A 192 8.32 2.60 5.92
CA LYS A 192 7.08 3.38 5.91
C LYS A 192 7.32 4.78 5.35
N ALA A 193 6.44 5.18 4.44
CA ALA A 193 6.31 6.55 3.98
C ALA A 193 5.00 7.15 4.44
N VAL A 194 5.01 8.44 4.79
CA VAL A 194 3.85 9.15 5.36
C VAL A 194 3.59 10.48 4.63
N PRO A 195 2.34 10.98 4.59
CA PRO A 195 2.03 12.25 3.93
C PRO A 195 2.59 13.41 4.75
N LYS A 196 2.67 14.59 4.13
CA LYS A 196 3.15 15.83 4.78
C LYS A 196 2.49 16.15 6.13
N MET A 197 1.21 15.79 6.31
CA MET A 197 0.52 15.97 7.61
C MET A 197 1.15 15.18 8.76
N PHE A 198 1.83 14.07 8.45
CA PHE A 198 2.55 13.22 9.39
C PHE A 198 4.08 13.33 9.19
N ALA A 199 4.59 14.43 8.63
CA ALA A 199 6.02 14.64 8.39
C ALA A 199 6.89 14.49 9.65
N HIS A 200 6.32 14.73 10.83
CA HIS A 200 6.97 14.57 12.13
C HIS A 200 7.15 13.10 12.55
N GLU A 201 6.39 12.17 11.96
CA GLU A 201 6.34 10.77 12.41
C GLU A 201 7.70 10.07 12.33
N PRO A 202 8.47 10.13 11.22
CA PRO A 202 9.79 9.48 11.15
C PRO A 202 10.77 9.95 12.23
N ALA A 203 10.90 11.27 12.39
CA ALA A 203 11.82 11.86 13.37
C ALA A 203 11.40 11.52 14.80
N LEU A 204 10.10 11.67 15.11
CA LEU A 204 9.55 11.35 16.42
C LEU A 204 9.74 9.85 16.74
N THR A 205 9.44 8.95 15.81
CA THR A 205 9.62 7.51 16.00
C THR A 205 11.08 7.16 16.25
N LYS A 206 12.03 7.76 15.50
CA LYS A 206 13.47 7.60 15.76
C LYS A 206 13.81 8.02 17.18
N THR A 207 13.33 9.18 17.62
CA THR A 207 13.66 9.68 18.95
C THR A 207 13.02 8.83 20.07
N LEU A 208 11.82 8.32 19.86
CA LEU A 208 11.17 7.39 20.78
C LEU A 208 11.91 6.06 20.87
N ALA A 209 12.39 5.53 19.74
CA ALA A 209 13.19 4.30 19.70
C ALA A 209 14.53 4.45 20.43
N GLU A 210 15.21 5.58 20.29
CA GLU A 210 16.46 5.87 21.03
C GLU A 210 16.22 5.97 22.54
N LYS A 211 15.08 6.52 22.97
CA LYS A 211 14.76 6.75 24.38
C LYS A 211 14.14 5.54 25.08
N TYR A 212 13.36 4.74 24.34
CA TYR A 212 12.61 3.59 24.84
C TYR A 212 12.85 2.36 23.94
N PRO A 213 14.10 1.86 23.83
CA PRO A 213 14.47 0.82 22.86
C PRO A 213 13.73 -0.51 23.08
N GLU A 214 13.30 -0.80 24.30
CA GLU A 214 12.52 -2.01 24.62
C GLU A 214 11.03 -1.92 24.21
N ASN A 215 10.56 -0.73 23.80
CA ASN A 215 9.15 -0.46 23.53
C ASN A 215 8.85 -0.01 22.09
N PHE A 216 9.89 0.28 21.31
CA PHE A 216 9.76 0.75 19.94
C PHE A 216 10.72 -0.04 19.03
N PRO A 217 10.36 -0.26 17.76
CA PRO A 217 11.25 -0.90 16.81
C PRO A 217 12.51 -0.04 16.59
N GLU A 218 13.63 -0.71 16.39
CA GLU A 218 14.89 -0.07 16.01
C GLU A 218 14.71 0.68 14.68
N VAL A 219 14.98 1.99 14.67
CA VAL A 219 14.92 2.83 13.47
C VAL A 219 16.30 2.91 12.84
N ILE A 220 16.41 2.34 11.64
CA ILE A 220 17.66 2.17 10.90
C ILE A 220 18.03 3.44 10.13
N ALA A 221 17.01 4.06 9.51
CA ALA A 221 17.21 5.26 8.72
C ALA A 221 15.92 6.11 8.66
N VAL A 222 16.11 7.42 8.54
CA VAL A 222 15.04 8.39 8.31
C VAL A 222 15.46 9.34 7.19
N ASP A 223 14.55 9.62 6.27
CA ASP A 223 14.67 10.73 5.31
C ASP A 223 13.57 11.75 5.63
N ALA A 224 13.95 12.84 6.30
CA ALA A 224 13.01 13.87 6.74
C ALA A 224 12.38 14.63 5.57
N GLN A 225 13.07 14.78 4.43
CA GLN A 225 12.53 15.49 3.27
C GLN A 225 11.46 14.66 2.54
N ARG A 226 11.67 13.34 2.47
CA ARG A 226 10.72 12.41 1.83
C ARG A 226 9.70 11.82 2.81
N HIS A 227 9.87 12.06 4.10
CA HIS A 227 9.12 11.47 5.21
C HIS A 227 9.16 9.94 5.19
N PHE A 228 10.36 9.39 4.97
CA PHE A 228 10.60 7.95 4.99
C PHE A 228 11.19 7.53 6.33
N MET A 229 10.85 6.31 6.77
CA MET A 229 11.58 5.62 7.81
C MET A 229 11.74 4.14 7.45
N LEU A 230 12.91 3.59 7.78
CA LEU A 230 13.22 2.16 7.72
C LEU A 230 13.43 1.65 9.14
N MET A 231 12.74 0.58 9.49
CA MET A 231 12.77 0.00 10.81
C MET A 231 13.11 -1.49 10.71
N LYS A 232 13.86 -2.01 11.67
CA LYS A 232 13.98 -3.45 11.84
C LYS A 232 12.67 -4.00 12.41
N SER A 233 12.31 -5.23 12.03
CA SER A 233 11.19 -5.91 12.67
C SER A 233 11.43 -5.99 14.18
N ALA A 234 10.40 -5.67 14.96
CA ALA A 234 10.40 -5.98 16.38
C ALA A 234 10.07 -7.47 16.57
N ASP A 235 10.65 -8.07 17.60
CA ASP A 235 10.26 -9.40 18.06
C ASP A 235 8.87 -9.36 18.69
N GLY A 236 8.16 -10.50 18.65
CA GLY A 236 6.86 -10.67 19.28
C GLY A 236 5.75 -11.03 18.31
N GLN A 237 4.51 -10.86 18.77
CA GLN A 237 3.30 -11.22 18.04
C GLN A 237 2.36 -10.02 17.93
N THR A 238 1.46 -10.02 16.95
CA THR A 238 0.33 -9.10 16.97
C THR A 238 -0.63 -9.51 18.08
N TRP A 239 -1.37 -8.53 18.61
CA TRP A 239 -2.22 -8.74 19.78
C TRP A 239 -3.69 -9.01 19.40
N ASP A 240 -3.96 -9.29 18.11
CA ASP A 240 -5.31 -9.49 17.59
C ASP A 240 -6.06 -10.63 18.32
N ASP A 241 -5.33 -11.67 18.74
CA ASP A 241 -5.88 -12.85 19.42
C ASP A 241 -5.50 -12.94 20.92
N VAL A 242 -4.87 -11.89 21.48
CA VAL A 242 -4.45 -11.89 22.89
C VAL A 242 -5.64 -11.57 23.78
N THR A 243 -6.12 -12.57 24.52
CA THR A 243 -7.28 -12.44 25.41
C THR A 243 -6.91 -12.21 26.88
N GLU A 244 -5.64 -12.40 27.26
CA GLU A 244 -5.19 -12.25 28.63
C GLU A 244 -5.15 -10.78 29.05
N ILE A 245 -6.09 -10.38 29.92
CA ILE A 245 -6.25 -8.99 30.39
C ILE A 245 -4.96 -8.46 31.02
N LYS A 246 -4.19 -9.31 31.73
CA LYS A 246 -3.00 -8.85 32.43
C LYS A 246 -1.92 -8.32 31.48
N LEU A 247 -1.79 -8.90 30.29
CA LEU A 247 -0.89 -8.42 29.26
C LEU A 247 -1.32 -7.02 28.78
N TRP A 248 -2.62 -6.80 28.57
CA TRP A 248 -3.18 -5.49 28.22
C TRP A 248 -2.96 -4.44 29.31
N GLU A 249 -3.18 -4.78 30.58
CA GLU A 249 -2.88 -3.88 31.70
C GLU A 249 -1.41 -3.45 31.72
N ASN A 250 -0.49 -4.38 31.51
CA ASN A 250 0.94 -4.10 31.50
C ASN A 250 1.34 -3.22 30.31
N ALA A 251 0.82 -3.50 29.12
CA ALA A 251 1.08 -2.69 27.92
C ALA A 251 0.54 -1.26 28.07
N LEU A 252 -0.69 -1.10 28.56
CA LEU A 252 -1.29 0.21 28.79
C LEU A 252 -0.57 0.99 29.89
N SER A 253 -0.14 0.32 30.97
CA SER A 253 0.64 0.94 32.03
C SER A 253 1.99 1.45 31.51
N THR A 254 2.67 0.64 30.69
CA THR A 254 3.94 1.02 30.05
C THR A 254 3.74 2.20 29.11
N TYR A 255 2.71 2.15 28.27
CA TYR A 255 2.38 3.25 27.35
C TYR A 255 2.06 4.55 28.09
N ALA A 256 1.29 4.49 29.18
CA ALA A 256 0.98 5.65 30.01
C ALA A 256 2.23 6.24 30.69
N GLN A 257 3.14 5.39 31.18
CA GLN A 257 4.39 5.85 31.79
C GLN A 257 5.25 6.62 30.77
N ILE A 258 5.38 6.10 29.54
CA ILE A 258 6.08 6.77 28.44
C ILE A 258 5.47 8.15 28.16
N GLN A 259 4.14 8.24 28.08
CA GLN A 259 3.43 9.51 27.87
C GLN A 259 3.69 10.51 29.01
N ILE A 260 3.60 10.07 30.27
CA ILE A 260 3.86 10.91 31.46
C ILE A 260 5.30 11.43 31.46
N ASP A 261 6.27 10.55 31.17
CA ASP A 261 7.68 10.90 31.16
C ASP A 261 8.01 11.91 30.06
N LEU A 262 7.40 11.78 28.88
CA LEU A 262 7.55 12.74 27.78
C LEU A 262 6.88 14.08 28.09
N ALA A 263 5.68 14.07 28.69
CA ALA A 263 4.96 15.30 29.05
C ALA A 263 5.74 16.16 30.06
N LYS A 264 6.41 15.53 31.03
CA LYS A 264 7.25 16.22 32.03
C LYS A 264 8.48 16.91 31.43
N GLN A 265 8.93 16.51 30.24
CA GLN A 265 10.12 17.06 29.59
C GLN A 265 9.85 18.35 28.81
N GLY A 266 8.59 18.81 28.75
CA GLY A 266 8.17 20.20 28.51
C GLY A 266 8.48 20.87 27.16
N ARG A 267 9.44 20.39 26.34
CA ARG A 267 9.87 21.07 25.10
C ARG A 267 10.36 20.16 23.96
N TRP A 268 10.35 18.84 24.13
CA TRP A 268 11.08 17.96 23.19
C TRP A 268 10.36 17.74 21.85
N CYS A 269 9.03 17.67 21.85
CA CYS A 269 8.24 17.46 20.61
C CYS A 269 8.33 18.63 19.60
N MET A 270 8.90 19.78 19.99
CA MET A 270 9.08 20.93 19.09
C MET A 270 10.42 20.91 18.33
N LYS A 271 11.44 20.17 18.81
CA LYS A 271 12.75 20.10 18.15
C LYS A 271 12.82 19.06 17.03
N ALA A 272 12.03 17.98 17.11
CA ALA A 272 11.95 16.95 16.06
C ALA A 272 11.40 17.46 14.70
N ASN A 273 10.93 18.71 14.63
CA ASN A 273 10.47 19.37 13.41
C ASN A 273 11.47 20.40 12.84
N GLN A 274 12.68 20.52 13.42
CA GLN A 274 13.65 21.58 13.06
C GLN A 274 14.97 21.07 12.47
N GLU A 275 15.13 19.76 12.25
CA GLU A 275 16.27 19.13 11.55
C GLU A 275 15.77 18.35 10.33
#